data_AF-F0SMJ6-F1
#
_entry.id   AF-F0SMJ6-F1
#
_cell.length_a   1.000
_cell.length_b   1.000
_cell.length_c   1.000
_cell.angle_alpha   90.00
_cell.angle_beta   90.00
_cell.angle_gamma   90.00
#
_symmetry.space_group_name_H-M   'P 1'
#
loop_
_entity.id
_entity.type
_entity.pdbx_description
1 polymer ?
#
loop_
_entity_poly.entity_id
_entity_poly.type
_entity_poly.pdbx_seq_one_letter_code
_entity_poly.pdbx_strand_id
1 'polypeptide(L)'
;MIKTIEWIGEADGHLRLLDQTALPTETVFLDCETPEQVYAAIQRLSVRGAPAIGVSAAYGVLTGLREAKSQDRAAFDAALDKVCTYLAESRPTAVNLFWALDRMRRVAGEQTGAEPLAVRNRLLEEARAIEIEDREMCAAMGRFGAELINQGDGVLTHCNTGALATAGDGTALAVIFAAHEAGKGIHVYADETRPLLQGARLTAWELQQRGVPSTLICDSMAAWVMKEGRVQAVITGSDRIAANGDAANKIGTYGLSVLAKAHNIPFYVAAPSSTFDMTLESGDSIPIEQRKSIEITNGFGKQTAPDNCQTYNPAFDVAPAENITALITEKGVIQPVTTENVKKVLGSAVNSSTSETASDSGASERNESNQKTEDAKETTEGKTTNGKNIGPLLLACQRNTFWQANGDQLTSTAITILGAPIILALMVSGLCASVFGLEKPLYNNPIAWTINGVVFVSFWVVFWMIAKRQFARNLLHLHEHGIQYNGLKIAFDEIRELRIRHFETVFHRILPSLMKISDKYHRRVANEAKQTSATLYLSSNRVVVMKHVLRIFNREHLVRVFGTIKERLHKAHSDRD
;
A
#
# COMPACT_ATOMS: atom_id res chain seq x y z
N MET A 1 10.80 16.65 6.09
CA MET A 1 9.61 16.05 5.43
C MET A 1 9.99 15.73 3.99
N ILE A 2 9.52 14.60 3.46
CA ILE A 2 9.77 14.22 2.06
C ILE A 2 8.83 15.04 1.17
N LYS A 3 9.38 15.77 0.20
CA LYS A 3 8.55 16.48 -0.80
C LYS A 3 7.94 15.45 -1.75
N THR A 4 6.62 15.40 -1.82
CA THR A 4 5.86 14.42 -2.61
C THR A 4 5.69 14.86 -4.05
N ILE A 5 5.69 16.18 -4.27
CA ILE A 5 5.58 16.86 -5.57
C ILE A 5 6.57 18.03 -5.54
N GLU A 6 7.40 18.15 -6.58
CA GLU A 6 8.37 19.23 -6.70
C GLU A 6 8.65 19.55 -8.17
N TRP A 7 8.72 20.83 -8.53
CA TRP A 7 9.28 21.24 -9.82
C TRP A 7 10.79 21.45 -9.70
N ILE A 8 11.56 20.76 -10.55
CA ILE A 8 13.01 20.83 -10.58
C ILE A 8 13.44 21.76 -11.72
N GLY A 9 14.07 22.88 -11.37
CA GLY A 9 14.59 23.87 -12.33
C GLY A 9 13.65 25.06 -12.56
N GLU A 10 13.91 25.80 -13.63
CA GLU A 10 13.07 26.95 -14.06
C GLU A 10 12.11 26.52 -15.19
N ALA A 11 11.82 27.40 -16.15
CA ALA A 11 10.85 27.11 -17.22
C ALA A 11 11.12 25.79 -17.97
N ASP A 12 12.38 25.44 -18.20
CA ASP A 12 12.80 24.19 -18.86
C ASP A 12 13.00 23.00 -17.92
N GLY A 13 12.58 23.15 -16.67
CA GLY A 13 12.60 22.10 -15.67
C GLY A 13 11.67 20.92 -15.95
N HIS A 14 11.46 20.11 -14.92
CA HIS A 14 10.61 18.94 -14.96
C HIS A 14 9.91 18.69 -13.62
N LEU A 15 8.84 17.90 -13.65
CA LEU A 15 8.09 17.54 -12.45
C LEU A 15 8.71 16.29 -11.82
N ARG A 16 9.07 16.37 -10.53
CA ARG A 16 9.47 15.22 -9.72
C ARG A 16 8.34 14.80 -8.79
N LEU A 17 7.99 13.52 -8.84
CA LEU A 17 6.93 12.92 -8.02
C LEU A 17 7.48 11.75 -7.19
N LEU A 18 7.05 11.63 -5.94
CA LEU A 18 7.23 10.39 -5.18
C LEU A 18 6.32 9.30 -5.77
N ASP A 19 6.87 8.13 -6.13
CA ASP A 19 6.05 7.02 -6.63
C ASP A 19 5.30 6.33 -5.50
N GLN A 20 4.06 6.73 -5.27
CA GLN A 20 3.22 6.15 -4.22
C GLN A 20 2.87 4.68 -4.46
N THR A 21 3.10 4.13 -5.65
CA THR A 21 2.90 2.69 -5.91
C THR A 21 3.97 1.82 -5.26
N ALA A 22 5.16 2.38 -4.99
CA ALA A 22 6.28 1.67 -4.35
C ALA A 22 6.23 1.70 -2.81
N LEU A 23 5.41 2.58 -2.24
CA LEU A 23 5.17 2.64 -0.79
C LEU A 23 4.39 1.42 -0.29
N PRO A 24 4.62 0.95 0.94
CA PRO A 24 5.53 1.51 1.96
C PRO A 24 6.97 0.99 1.90
N THR A 25 7.28 0.09 0.95
CA THR A 25 8.55 -0.65 0.93
C THR A 25 9.73 0.15 0.41
N GLU A 26 9.48 1.03 -0.57
CA GLU A 26 10.53 1.83 -1.19
C GLU A 26 10.06 3.28 -1.38
N THR A 27 11.00 4.21 -1.21
CA THR A 27 10.79 5.65 -1.45
C THR A 27 11.59 6.03 -2.70
N VAL A 28 10.93 5.92 -3.86
CA VAL A 28 11.53 6.21 -5.17
C VAL A 28 10.81 7.35 -5.86
N PHE A 29 11.53 8.12 -6.68
CA PHE A 29 11.01 9.30 -7.36
C PHE A 29 10.95 9.09 -8.87
N LEU A 30 9.97 9.73 -9.50
CA LEU A 30 9.76 9.78 -10.94
C LEU A 30 10.05 11.19 -11.41
N ASP A 31 11.01 11.32 -12.33
CA ASP A 31 11.22 12.56 -13.08
C ASP A 31 10.37 12.52 -14.35
N CYS A 32 9.35 13.39 -14.39
CA CYS A 32 8.41 13.54 -15.49
C CYS A 32 8.79 14.77 -16.30
N GLU A 33 9.46 14.54 -17.42
CA GLU A 33 9.91 15.56 -18.38
C GLU A 33 8.92 15.79 -19.53
N THR A 34 7.90 14.94 -19.64
CA THR A 34 6.92 14.93 -20.73
C THR A 34 5.48 14.80 -20.20
N PRO A 35 4.47 15.31 -20.93
CA PRO A 35 3.08 15.20 -20.52
C PRO A 35 2.62 13.74 -20.47
N GLU A 36 3.18 12.84 -21.28
CA GLU A 36 2.91 11.41 -21.26
C GLU A 36 3.36 10.75 -19.94
N GLN A 37 4.50 11.18 -19.39
CA GLN A 37 4.98 10.69 -18.09
C GLN A 37 4.09 11.17 -16.95
N VAL A 38 3.63 12.43 -16.98
CA VAL A 38 2.68 12.96 -16.00
C VAL A 38 1.33 12.25 -16.09
N TYR A 39 0.81 12.08 -17.31
CA TYR A 39 -0.41 11.32 -17.58
C TYR A 39 -0.31 9.90 -16.99
N ALA A 40 0.77 9.19 -17.29
CA ALA A 40 0.99 7.84 -16.80
C ALA A 40 1.10 7.79 -15.27
N ALA A 41 1.77 8.77 -14.64
CA ALA A 41 1.90 8.87 -13.19
C ALA A 41 0.53 9.07 -12.51
N ILE A 42 -0.35 9.91 -13.08
CA ILE A 42 -1.72 10.12 -12.58
C ILE A 42 -2.55 8.84 -12.78
N GLN A 43 -2.52 8.24 -13.98
CA GLN A 43 -3.33 7.09 -14.34
C GLN A 43 -2.98 5.84 -13.50
N ARG A 44 -1.68 5.59 -13.27
CA ARG A 44 -1.20 4.44 -12.48
C ARG A 44 -1.18 4.68 -10.97
N LEU A 45 -1.67 5.85 -10.53
CA LEU A 45 -1.75 6.26 -9.12
C LEU A 45 -0.37 6.41 -8.43
N SER A 46 0.68 6.75 -9.18
CA SER A 46 1.95 7.20 -8.61
C SER A 46 1.79 8.55 -7.92
N VAL A 47 0.94 9.41 -8.46
CA VAL A 47 0.39 10.58 -7.77
C VAL A 47 -1.12 10.46 -7.71
N ARG A 48 -1.69 10.80 -6.55
CA ARG A 48 -3.11 10.63 -6.23
C ARG A 48 -3.50 11.55 -5.08
N GLY A 49 -4.81 11.68 -4.86
CA GLY A 49 -5.37 12.73 -4.01
C GLY A 49 -5.76 13.92 -4.89
N ALA A 50 -6.97 14.45 -4.69
CA ALA A 50 -7.53 15.44 -5.61
C ALA A 50 -6.62 16.67 -5.78
N PRO A 51 -6.08 17.28 -4.70
CA PRO A 51 -5.19 18.42 -4.85
C PRO A 51 -3.84 18.08 -5.51
N ALA A 52 -3.20 16.97 -5.12
CA ALA A 52 -1.95 16.51 -5.72
C ALA A 52 -2.05 16.27 -7.23
N ILE A 53 -3.18 15.75 -7.71
CA ILE A 53 -3.45 15.56 -9.14
C ILE A 53 -3.55 16.92 -9.85
N GLY A 54 -4.25 17.90 -9.27
CA GLY A 54 -4.36 19.25 -9.83
C GLY A 54 -3.00 19.94 -9.99
N VAL A 55 -2.18 19.92 -8.92
CA VAL A 55 -0.81 20.48 -8.95
C VAL A 55 0.05 19.77 -9.99
N SER A 56 0.00 18.44 -10.05
CA SER A 56 0.76 17.65 -11.03
C SER A 56 0.34 17.95 -12.47
N ALA A 57 -0.96 18.15 -12.71
CA ALA A 57 -1.47 18.50 -14.02
C ALA A 57 -1.04 19.91 -14.45
N ALA A 58 -1.08 20.88 -13.53
CA ALA A 58 -0.58 22.23 -13.80
C ALA A 58 0.90 22.19 -14.22
N TYR A 59 1.75 21.46 -13.51
CA TYR A 59 3.14 21.25 -13.94
C TYR A 59 3.27 20.43 -15.23
N GLY A 60 2.39 19.45 -15.45
CA GLY A 60 2.35 18.67 -16.69
C GLY A 60 2.16 19.54 -17.94
N VAL A 61 1.38 20.62 -17.85
CA VAL A 61 1.21 21.58 -18.95
C VAL A 61 2.57 22.16 -19.37
N LEU A 62 3.44 22.52 -18.42
CA LEU A 62 4.76 23.10 -18.69
C LEU A 62 5.68 22.12 -19.42
N THR A 63 5.59 20.82 -19.08
CA THR A 63 6.37 19.77 -19.76
C THR A 63 5.97 19.62 -21.22
N GLY A 64 4.68 19.76 -21.56
CA GLY A 64 4.17 19.68 -22.93
C GLY A 64 4.44 20.92 -23.78
N LEU A 65 4.81 22.04 -23.16
CA LEU A 65 5.07 23.33 -23.84
C LEU A 65 6.56 23.61 -24.09
N ARG A 66 7.44 22.64 -23.82
CA ARG A 66 8.90 22.82 -23.90
C ARG A 66 9.38 23.27 -25.28
N GLU A 67 8.85 22.68 -26.36
CA GLU A 67 9.22 23.03 -27.74
C GLU A 67 8.42 24.23 -28.28
N ALA A 68 7.18 24.41 -27.81
CA ALA A 68 6.26 25.45 -28.26
C ALA A 68 6.73 26.88 -27.90
N LYS A 69 7.62 27.02 -26.91
CA LYS A 69 8.16 28.33 -26.45
C LYS A 69 8.89 29.14 -27.54
N SER A 70 9.28 28.49 -28.63
CA SER A 70 10.02 29.09 -29.75
C SER A 70 9.17 29.27 -31.02
N GLN A 71 7.90 28.90 -30.96
CA GLN A 71 6.96 29.00 -32.07
C GLN A 71 6.26 30.36 -32.07
N ASP A 72 5.37 30.60 -33.03
CA ASP A 72 4.48 31.75 -32.96
C ASP A 72 3.38 31.54 -31.89
N ARG A 73 2.68 32.62 -31.56
CA ARG A 73 1.67 32.61 -30.50
C ARG A 73 0.50 31.66 -30.79
N ALA A 74 0.04 31.58 -32.03
CA ALA A 74 -1.10 30.74 -32.39
C ALA A 74 -0.75 29.24 -32.26
N ALA A 75 0.46 28.86 -32.66
CA ALA A 75 0.98 27.51 -32.48
C ALA A 75 1.17 27.16 -30.99
N PHE A 76 1.62 28.11 -30.17
CA PHE A 76 1.73 27.93 -28.73
C PHE A 76 0.36 27.68 -28.06
N ASP A 77 -0.64 28.50 -28.37
CA ASP A 77 -1.99 28.35 -27.80
C ASP A 77 -2.63 27.02 -28.21
N ALA A 78 -2.46 26.60 -29.48
CA ALA A 78 -2.91 25.29 -29.94
C ALA A 78 -2.21 24.12 -29.23
N ALA A 79 -0.91 24.25 -28.95
CA ALA A 79 -0.16 23.27 -28.18
C ALA A 79 -0.64 23.19 -26.72
N LEU A 80 -0.90 24.35 -26.09
CA LEU A 80 -1.46 24.43 -24.73
C LEU A 80 -2.80 23.70 -24.65
N ASP A 81 -3.73 24.00 -25.55
CA ASP A 81 -5.05 23.37 -25.55
C ASP A 81 -4.97 21.86 -25.77
N LYS A 82 -4.08 21.41 -26.67
CA LYS A 82 -3.83 19.98 -26.91
C LYS A 82 -3.32 19.29 -25.64
N VAL A 83 -2.33 19.86 -24.96
CA VAL A 83 -1.75 19.28 -23.74
C VAL A 83 -2.76 19.26 -22.60
N CYS A 84 -3.49 20.34 -22.37
CA CYS A 84 -4.52 20.39 -21.34
C CYS A 84 -5.64 19.36 -21.62
N THR A 85 -6.07 19.21 -22.88
CA THR A 85 -7.08 18.21 -23.26
C THR A 85 -6.56 16.79 -23.00
N TYR A 86 -5.32 16.50 -23.39
CA TYR A 86 -4.70 15.20 -23.17
C TYR A 86 -4.57 14.85 -21.68
N LEU A 87 -4.10 15.79 -20.84
CA LEU A 87 -3.95 15.55 -19.39
C LEU A 87 -5.31 15.36 -18.70
N ALA A 88 -6.37 16.02 -19.17
CA ALA A 88 -7.72 15.87 -18.64
C ALA A 88 -8.29 14.45 -18.80
N GLU A 89 -7.88 13.72 -19.85
CA GLU A 89 -8.29 12.34 -20.10
C GLU A 89 -7.71 11.33 -19.09
N SER A 90 -6.68 11.71 -18.34
CA SER A 90 -6.00 10.81 -17.40
C SER A 90 -6.96 10.26 -16.33
N ARG A 91 -7.86 11.12 -15.80
CA ARG A 91 -8.90 10.77 -14.81
C ARG A 91 -10.13 11.69 -14.94
N PRO A 92 -11.11 11.34 -15.81
CA PRO A 92 -12.24 12.22 -16.15
C PRO A 92 -13.19 12.60 -15.01
N THR A 93 -13.09 11.95 -13.85
CA THR A 93 -13.93 12.23 -12.67
C THR A 93 -13.25 13.15 -11.64
N ALA A 94 -11.97 13.47 -11.81
CA ALA A 94 -11.18 14.24 -10.85
C ALA A 94 -11.40 15.75 -11.03
N VAL A 95 -12.28 16.38 -10.23
CA VAL A 95 -12.64 17.80 -10.37
C VAL A 95 -11.42 18.73 -10.29
N ASN A 96 -10.50 18.49 -9.36
CA ASN A 96 -9.28 19.30 -9.20
C ASN A 96 -8.34 19.24 -10.40
N LEU A 97 -8.38 18.17 -11.22
CA LEU A 97 -7.64 18.10 -12.48
C LEU A 97 -8.14 19.16 -13.45
N PHE A 98 -9.46 19.20 -13.68
CA PHE A 98 -10.09 20.17 -14.58
C PHE A 98 -9.92 21.60 -14.06
N TRP A 99 -10.16 21.83 -12.76
CA TRP A 99 -9.96 23.13 -12.14
C TRP A 99 -8.55 23.70 -12.39
N ALA A 100 -7.51 22.88 -12.21
CA ALA A 100 -6.13 23.31 -12.43
C ALA A 100 -5.86 23.60 -13.91
N LEU A 101 -6.31 22.72 -14.83
CA LEU A 101 -6.12 22.90 -16.27
C LEU A 101 -6.85 24.13 -16.82
N ASP A 102 -8.08 24.39 -16.36
CA ASP A 102 -8.86 25.56 -16.75
C ASP A 102 -8.24 26.86 -16.23
N ARG A 103 -7.69 26.83 -15.00
CA ARG A 103 -6.93 27.94 -14.45
C ARG A 103 -5.68 28.25 -15.28
N MET A 104 -4.95 27.22 -15.73
CA MET A 104 -3.79 27.39 -16.62
C MET A 104 -4.18 27.99 -17.98
N ARG A 105 -5.27 27.50 -18.60
CA ARG A 105 -5.81 28.07 -19.86
C ARG A 105 -6.18 29.55 -19.69
N ARG A 106 -6.90 29.88 -18.62
CA ARG A 106 -7.31 31.27 -18.32
C ARG A 106 -6.10 32.20 -18.23
N VAL A 107 -5.08 31.82 -17.45
CA VAL A 107 -3.87 32.64 -17.27
C VAL A 107 -3.13 32.85 -18.58
N ALA A 108 -3.01 31.83 -19.44
CA ALA A 108 -2.42 32.00 -20.77
C ALA A 108 -3.23 32.96 -21.66
N GLY A 109 -4.57 32.86 -21.62
CA GLY A 109 -5.47 33.75 -22.36
C GLY A 109 -5.39 35.22 -21.92
N GLU A 110 -5.12 35.47 -20.63
CA GLU A 110 -4.93 36.82 -20.08
C GLU A 110 -3.62 37.47 -20.56
N GLN A 111 -2.64 36.70 -21.03
CA GLN A 111 -1.36 37.21 -21.55
C GLN A 111 -1.47 37.67 -23.02
N THR A 112 -2.43 38.54 -23.35
CA THR A 112 -2.66 38.96 -24.75
C THR A 112 -1.44 39.69 -25.32
N GLY A 113 -0.97 39.28 -26.50
CA GLY A 113 0.16 39.89 -27.19
C GLY A 113 1.55 39.56 -26.61
N ALA A 114 1.62 38.75 -25.56
CA ALA A 114 2.88 38.30 -25.00
C ALA A 114 3.51 37.17 -25.85
N GLU A 115 4.84 37.21 -25.97
CA GLU A 115 5.64 36.18 -26.62
C GLU A 115 5.51 34.83 -25.88
N PRO A 116 5.53 33.68 -26.58
CA PRO A 116 5.33 32.35 -25.98
C PRO A 116 6.22 32.03 -24.77
N LEU A 117 7.49 32.48 -24.79
CA LEU A 117 8.38 32.30 -23.64
C LEU A 117 7.89 33.04 -22.39
N ALA A 118 7.36 34.26 -22.54
CA ALA A 118 6.80 35.04 -21.44
C ALA A 118 5.52 34.39 -20.90
N VAL A 119 4.64 33.89 -21.79
CA VAL A 119 3.44 33.15 -21.40
C VAL A 119 3.81 31.89 -20.61
N ARG A 120 4.80 31.13 -21.08
CA ARG A 120 5.27 29.92 -20.39
C ARG A 120 5.86 30.23 -19.01
N ASN A 121 6.64 31.29 -18.86
CA ASN A 121 7.14 31.71 -17.56
C ASN A 121 5.99 32.06 -16.61
N ARG A 122 4.97 32.76 -17.12
CA ARG A 122 3.77 33.08 -16.34
C ARG A 122 2.99 31.83 -15.93
N LEU A 123 2.89 30.83 -16.81
CA LEU A 123 2.29 29.54 -16.48
C LEU A 123 3.07 28.80 -15.37
N LEU A 124 4.41 28.89 -15.36
CA LEU A 124 5.20 28.30 -14.28
C LEU A 124 4.94 29.00 -12.93
N GLU A 125 4.86 30.33 -12.93
CA GLU A 125 4.47 31.10 -11.75
C GLU A 125 3.08 30.67 -11.25
N GLU A 126 2.13 30.45 -12.16
CA GLU A 126 0.79 30.01 -11.82
C GLU A 126 0.76 28.59 -11.25
N ALA A 127 1.50 27.65 -11.84
CA ALA A 127 1.61 26.28 -11.31
C ALA A 127 2.23 26.27 -9.90
N ARG A 128 3.24 27.11 -9.66
CA ARG A 128 3.82 27.34 -8.32
C ARG A 128 2.80 27.98 -7.38
N ALA A 129 1.99 28.92 -7.84
CA ALA A 129 0.92 29.53 -7.04
C ALA A 129 -0.13 28.49 -6.62
N ILE A 130 -0.58 27.63 -7.53
CA ILE A 130 -1.50 26.52 -7.22
C ILE A 130 -0.93 25.59 -6.13
N GLU A 131 0.36 25.25 -6.22
CA GLU A 131 1.06 24.43 -5.21
C GLU A 131 1.13 25.13 -3.84
N ILE A 132 1.48 26.42 -3.82
CA ILE A 132 1.59 27.22 -2.60
C ILE A 132 0.22 27.39 -1.94
N GLU A 133 -0.80 27.75 -2.70
CA GLU A 133 -2.17 27.89 -2.21
C GLU A 133 -2.67 26.59 -1.59
N ASP A 134 -2.41 25.43 -2.21
CA ASP A 134 -2.80 24.14 -1.62
C ASP A 134 -2.10 23.86 -0.28
N ARG A 135 -0.82 24.23 -0.15
CA ARG A 135 -0.11 24.15 1.15
C ARG A 135 -0.74 25.03 2.22
N GLU A 136 -1.10 26.26 1.86
CA GLU A 136 -1.76 27.20 2.75
C GLU A 136 -3.14 26.70 3.18
N MET A 137 -3.91 26.13 2.24
CA MET A 137 -5.19 25.48 2.52
C MET A 137 -5.03 24.31 3.49
N CYS A 138 -4.06 23.42 3.26
CA CYS A 138 -3.74 22.30 4.16
C CYS A 138 -3.42 22.80 5.58
N ALA A 139 -2.55 23.81 5.69
CA ALA A 139 -2.17 24.37 6.98
C ALA A 139 -3.35 25.05 7.70
N ALA A 140 -4.23 25.75 6.97
CA ALA A 140 -5.43 26.37 7.53
C ALA A 140 -6.42 25.32 8.06
N MET A 141 -6.71 24.27 7.28
CA MET A 141 -7.54 23.15 7.73
C MET A 141 -6.93 22.48 8.96
N GLY A 142 -5.61 22.26 8.98
CA GLY A 142 -4.89 21.71 10.11
C GLY A 142 -5.11 22.52 11.39
N ARG A 143 -4.96 23.86 11.32
CA ARG A 143 -5.21 24.76 12.46
C ARG A 143 -6.65 24.71 12.95
N PHE A 144 -7.63 24.91 12.06
CA PHE A 144 -9.04 24.93 12.45
C PHE A 144 -9.53 23.58 12.98
N GLY A 145 -9.16 22.48 12.30
CA GLY A 145 -9.58 21.15 12.72
C GLY A 145 -8.91 20.70 14.01
N ALA A 146 -7.66 21.12 14.27
CA ALA A 146 -6.98 20.74 15.50
C ALA A 146 -7.73 21.24 16.74
N GLU A 147 -8.43 22.38 16.67
CA GLU A 147 -9.26 22.90 17.77
C GLU A 147 -10.40 21.96 18.18
N LEU A 148 -10.87 21.11 17.26
CA LEU A 148 -11.95 20.14 17.49
C LEU A 148 -11.45 18.84 18.15
N ILE A 149 -10.15 18.62 18.21
CA ILE A 149 -9.54 17.43 18.80
C ILE A 149 -9.10 17.74 20.24
N ASN A 150 -9.48 16.93 21.21
CA ASN A 150 -9.14 17.14 22.62
C ASN A 150 -7.83 16.44 23.00
N GLN A 151 -7.33 16.78 24.18
CA GLN A 151 -6.16 16.12 24.75
C GLN A 151 -6.48 14.66 25.10
N GLY A 152 -5.64 13.74 24.63
CA GLY A 152 -5.77 12.30 24.87
C GLY A 152 -6.77 11.58 23.97
N ASP A 153 -7.36 12.26 22.97
CA ASP A 153 -8.33 11.64 22.08
C ASP A 153 -7.72 10.50 21.25
N GLY A 154 -8.47 9.41 21.14
CA GLY A 154 -8.32 8.45 20.07
C GLY A 154 -9.02 8.94 18.81
N VAL A 155 -8.29 9.06 17.71
CA VAL A 155 -8.82 9.58 16.44
C VAL A 155 -8.81 8.47 15.39
N LEU A 156 -9.97 8.14 14.83
CA LEU A 156 -10.07 7.18 13.72
C LEU A 156 -10.06 7.91 12.37
N THR A 157 -9.30 7.38 11.41
CA THR A 157 -9.26 7.91 10.04
C THR A 157 -9.30 6.81 8.98
N HIS A 158 -9.65 7.20 7.76
CA HIS A 158 -9.91 6.29 6.66
C HIS A 158 -9.28 6.81 5.36
N CYS A 159 -8.83 5.89 4.50
CA CYS A 159 -8.05 6.18 3.30
C CYS A 159 -6.71 6.87 3.62
N ASN A 160 -6.24 7.73 2.71
CA ASN A 160 -5.07 8.54 2.85
C ASN A 160 -5.33 9.94 2.30
N THR A 161 -5.25 10.91 3.20
CA THR A 161 -5.59 12.33 3.02
C THR A 161 -4.51 13.20 3.67
N GLY A 162 -3.26 12.74 3.54
CA GLY A 162 -2.04 13.37 4.05
C GLY A 162 -1.26 14.13 3.00
N ALA A 163 0.03 14.32 3.28
CA ALA A 163 0.96 14.99 2.38
C ALA A 163 1.18 14.23 1.08
N LEU A 164 0.90 12.92 1.06
CA LEU A 164 0.87 12.13 -0.16
C LEU A 164 -0.33 12.47 -1.05
N ALA A 165 -1.40 13.05 -0.50
CA ALA A 165 -2.62 13.38 -1.24
C ALA A 165 -2.69 14.85 -1.70
N THR A 166 -1.76 15.70 -1.24
CA THR A 166 -1.75 17.15 -1.48
C THR A 166 -0.32 17.66 -1.72
N ALA A 167 -0.12 18.96 -1.93
CA ALA A 167 1.19 19.61 -1.96
C ALA A 167 1.69 20.03 -0.56
N GLY A 168 0.80 20.03 0.44
CA GLY A 168 1.07 20.37 1.83
C GLY A 168 1.00 19.17 2.78
N ASP A 169 0.51 19.38 4.00
CA ASP A 169 0.42 18.34 5.04
C ASP A 169 -0.80 17.42 4.93
N GLY A 170 -1.63 17.65 3.92
CA GLY A 170 -2.90 16.94 3.72
C GLY A 170 -4.12 17.72 4.21
N THR A 171 -5.24 17.00 4.35
CA THR A 171 -6.49 17.55 4.88
C THR A 171 -6.75 16.97 6.28
N ALA A 172 -7.34 15.78 6.38
CA ALA A 172 -7.60 15.15 7.69
C ALA A 172 -6.31 14.79 8.43
N LEU A 173 -5.23 14.40 7.72
CA LEU A 173 -3.96 14.16 8.40
C LEU A 173 -3.28 15.47 8.80
N ALA A 174 -3.50 16.60 8.11
CA ALA A 174 -3.00 17.89 8.58
C ALA A 174 -3.61 18.29 9.93
N VAL A 175 -4.90 17.98 10.15
CA VAL A 175 -5.55 18.14 11.47
C VAL A 175 -4.91 17.25 12.52
N ILE A 176 -4.66 15.98 12.21
CA ILE A 176 -3.99 15.03 13.09
C ILE A 176 -2.55 15.49 13.42
N PHE A 177 -1.78 15.93 12.42
CA PHE A 177 -0.42 16.42 12.60
C PHE A 177 -0.41 17.69 13.45
N ALA A 178 -1.28 18.66 13.17
CA ALA A 178 -1.39 19.87 13.96
C ALA A 178 -1.80 19.58 15.43
N ALA A 179 -2.72 18.65 15.66
CA ALA A 179 -3.09 18.22 17.02
C ALA A 179 -1.92 17.52 17.74
N HIS A 180 -1.16 16.69 17.04
CA HIS A 180 0.04 16.03 17.59
C HIS A 180 1.15 17.05 17.93
N GLU A 181 1.45 17.97 17.03
CA GLU A 181 2.44 19.04 17.20
C GLU A 181 2.06 20.00 18.33
N ALA A 182 0.76 20.23 18.54
CA ALA A 182 0.23 20.98 19.68
C ALA A 182 0.35 20.21 21.02
N GLY A 183 0.93 19.01 21.04
CA GLY A 183 1.17 18.23 22.26
C GLY A 183 -0.09 17.60 22.86
N LYS A 184 -1.17 17.43 22.08
CA LYS A 184 -2.45 16.90 22.58
C LYS A 184 -2.39 15.41 22.98
N GLY A 185 -1.30 14.71 22.70
CA GLY A 185 -1.14 13.31 23.14
C GLY A 185 -2.18 12.36 22.54
N ILE A 186 -2.59 12.61 21.30
CA ILE A 186 -3.58 11.81 20.58
C ILE A 186 -3.02 10.44 20.16
N HIS A 187 -3.92 9.48 19.91
CA HIS A 187 -3.59 8.18 19.31
C HIS A 187 -4.46 7.92 18.08
N VAL A 188 -3.85 7.58 16.95
CA VAL A 188 -4.57 7.42 15.68
C VAL A 188 -4.89 5.96 15.37
N TYR A 189 -6.14 5.65 15.06
CA TYR A 189 -6.55 4.37 14.49
C TYR A 189 -6.76 4.55 12.99
N ALA A 190 -5.91 3.92 12.18
CA ALA A 190 -5.99 4.01 10.73
C ALA A 190 -6.60 2.72 10.18
N ASP A 191 -7.73 2.84 9.48
CA ASP A 191 -8.29 1.73 8.72
C ASP A 191 -7.39 1.39 7.54
N GLU A 192 -7.15 0.10 7.25
CA GLU A 192 -6.29 -0.30 6.14
C GLU A 192 -6.79 0.18 4.78
N THR A 193 -8.11 0.33 4.63
CA THR A 193 -8.86 0.84 3.48
C THR A 193 -8.75 -0.08 2.26
N ARG A 194 -9.47 -1.20 2.26
CA ARG A 194 -9.60 -2.06 1.07
C ARG A 194 -10.41 -1.35 -0.03
N PRO A 195 -10.21 -1.71 -1.32
CA PRO A 195 -9.30 -2.77 -1.80
C PRO A 195 -7.83 -2.34 -2.00
N LEU A 196 -7.55 -1.04 -2.13
CA LEU A 196 -6.22 -0.54 -2.53
C LEU A 196 -5.24 -0.31 -1.36
N LEU A 197 -5.70 -0.50 -0.13
CA LEU A 197 -4.91 -0.49 1.11
C LEU A 197 -4.25 0.86 1.37
N GLN A 198 -4.98 1.94 1.11
CA GLN A 198 -4.44 3.30 1.23
C GLN A 198 -4.04 3.64 2.66
N GLY A 199 -4.83 3.26 3.65
CA GLY A 199 -4.51 3.56 5.04
C GLY A 199 -3.33 2.72 5.55
N ALA A 200 -3.24 1.45 5.14
CA ALA A 200 -2.10 0.61 5.49
C ALA A 200 -0.80 1.04 4.81
N ARG A 201 -0.83 1.33 3.50
CA ARG A 201 0.38 1.59 2.72
C ARG A 201 0.88 3.02 2.86
N LEU A 202 -0.02 4.00 2.99
CA LEU A 202 0.30 5.41 2.89
C LEU A 202 0.09 6.13 4.21
N THR A 203 -1.10 6.05 4.81
CA THR A 203 -1.41 6.75 6.07
C THR A 203 -0.56 6.26 7.23
N ALA A 204 -0.48 4.95 7.44
CA ALA A 204 0.38 4.37 8.49
C ALA A 204 1.85 4.73 8.26
N TRP A 205 2.31 4.76 7.00
CA TRP A 205 3.66 5.18 6.66
C TRP A 205 3.89 6.66 7.03
N GLU A 206 3.01 7.59 6.65
CA GLU A 206 3.15 9.01 6.97
C GLU A 206 3.09 9.29 8.47
N LEU A 207 2.15 8.65 9.18
CA LEU A 207 2.04 8.75 10.64
C LEU A 207 3.33 8.29 11.33
N GLN A 208 3.90 7.17 10.88
CA GLN A 208 5.16 6.66 11.41
C GLN A 208 6.34 7.60 11.11
N GLN A 209 6.42 8.16 9.91
CA GLN A 209 7.47 9.12 9.54
C GLN A 209 7.44 10.39 10.41
N ARG A 210 6.25 10.78 10.90
CA ARG A 210 6.08 11.94 11.79
C ARG A 210 6.06 11.60 13.28
N GLY A 211 6.24 10.33 13.65
CA GLY A 211 6.23 9.92 15.05
C GLY A 211 4.87 10.01 15.73
N VAL A 212 3.77 10.04 14.97
CA VAL A 212 2.41 10.07 15.53
C VAL A 212 2.05 8.67 16.04
N PRO A 213 1.71 8.51 17.33
CA PRO A 213 1.24 7.23 17.87
C PRO A 213 0.03 6.73 17.09
N SER A 214 0.13 5.53 16.53
CA SER A 214 -0.92 5.00 15.67
C SER A 214 -1.04 3.48 15.74
N THR A 215 -2.21 2.98 15.33
CA THR A 215 -2.53 1.56 15.21
C THR A 215 -3.27 1.33 13.90
N LEU A 216 -2.72 0.45 13.06
CA LEU A 216 -3.38 -0.01 11.84
C LEU A 216 -4.42 -1.07 12.20
N ILE A 217 -5.63 -0.94 11.64
CA ILE A 217 -6.74 -1.89 11.83
C ILE A 217 -7.35 -2.27 10.48
N CYS A 218 -7.96 -3.45 10.38
CA CYS A 218 -8.79 -3.76 9.22
C CYS A 218 -10.11 -2.96 9.28
N ASP A 219 -10.68 -2.62 8.13
CA ASP A 219 -11.90 -1.80 8.03
C ASP A 219 -13.05 -2.32 8.90
N SER A 220 -13.21 -3.65 9.00
CA SER A 220 -14.26 -4.30 9.80
C SER A 220 -14.07 -4.18 11.31
N MET A 221 -12.91 -3.70 11.79
CA MET A 221 -12.60 -3.54 13.21
C MET A 221 -13.02 -2.16 13.75
N ALA A 222 -13.36 -1.20 12.87
CA ALA A 222 -13.77 0.15 13.26
C ALA A 222 -14.92 0.15 14.28
N ALA A 223 -15.95 -0.67 14.06
CA ALA A 223 -17.08 -0.79 14.99
C ALA A 223 -16.65 -1.29 16.38
N TRP A 224 -15.69 -2.22 16.43
CA TRP A 224 -15.23 -2.78 17.69
C TRP A 224 -14.37 -1.79 18.48
N VAL A 225 -13.44 -1.11 17.82
CA VAL A 225 -12.57 -0.10 18.47
C VAL A 225 -13.40 1.09 18.98
N MET A 226 -14.45 1.49 18.26
CA MET A 226 -15.43 2.49 18.74
C MET A 226 -16.20 1.98 19.96
N LYS A 227 -16.69 0.72 19.92
CA LYS A 227 -17.41 0.10 21.04
C LYS A 227 -16.58 -0.03 22.31
N GLU A 228 -15.27 -0.26 22.17
CA GLU A 228 -14.33 -0.30 23.30
C GLU A 228 -14.04 1.09 23.90
N GLY A 229 -14.60 2.17 23.33
CA GLY A 229 -14.38 3.54 23.80
C GLY A 229 -12.98 4.06 23.52
N ARG A 230 -12.27 3.47 22.55
CA ARG A 230 -10.92 3.87 22.17
C ARG A 230 -10.87 5.01 21.16
N VAL A 231 -12.01 5.39 20.60
CA VAL A 231 -12.15 6.45 19.60
C VAL A 231 -13.09 7.53 20.13
N GLN A 232 -12.63 8.77 20.11
CA GLN A 232 -13.35 9.97 20.56
C GLN A 232 -13.72 10.89 19.39
N ALA A 233 -13.07 10.74 18.24
CA ALA A 233 -13.42 11.44 17.01
C ALA A 233 -13.10 10.59 15.78
N VAL A 234 -13.92 10.72 14.74
CA VAL A 234 -13.60 10.22 13.39
C VAL A 234 -13.32 11.42 12.50
N ILE A 235 -12.22 11.37 11.73
CA ILE A 235 -11.92 12.40 10.74
C ILE A 235 -11.47 11.77 9.43
N THR A 236 -12.09 12.21 8.33
CA THR A 236 -11.77 11.76 6.98
C THR A 236 -11.60 12.96 6.05
N GLY A 237 -11.05 12.73 4.85
CA GLY A 237 -11.11 13.73 3.78
C GLY A 237 -12.38 13.58 2.94
N SER A 238 -12.40 14.22 1.78
CA SER A 238 -13.45 14.03 0.78
C SER A 238 -12.88 14.19 -0.63
N ASP A 239 -13.48 13.49 -1.60
CA ASP A 239 -13.19 13.66 -3.02
C ASP A 239 -14.16 14.65 -3.68
N ARG A 240 -15.38 14.81 -3.14
CA ARG A 240 -16.38 15.79 -3.59
C ARG A 240 -17.44 16.04 -2.52
N ILE A 241 -17.81 17.30 -2.31
CA ILE A 241 -18.89 17.68 -1.40
C ILE A 241 -19.97 18.44 -2.18
N ALA A 242 -21.24 18.02 -2.08
CA ALA A 242 -22.36 18.69 -2.71
C ALA A 242 -22.80 19.95 -1.94
N ALA A 243 -23.65 20.79 -2.51
CA ALA A 243 -24.07 22.06 -1.91
C ALA A 243 -24.78 21.89 -0.56
N ASN A 244 -25.43 20.75 -0.29
CA ASN A 244 -26.06 20.43 0.99
C ASN A 244 -25.08 19.92 2.06
N GLY A 245 -23.83 19.64 1.70
CA GLY A 245 -22.80 19.10 2.59
C GLY A 245 -22.64 17.58 2.57
N ASP A 246 -23.40 16.85 1.73
CA ASP A 246 -23.14 15.43 1.50
C ASP A 246 -21.75 15.25 0.91
N ALA A 247 -20.96 14.34 1.50
CA ALA A 247 -19.56 14.16 1.18
C ALA A 247 -19.32 12.78 0.57
N ALA A 248 -18.93 12.76 -0.71
CA ALA A 248 -18.37 11.57 -1.32
C ALA A 248 -16.90 11.41 -0.92
N ASN A 249 -16.54 10.22 -0.46
CA ASN A 249 -15.16 9.87 -0.10
C ASN A 249 -14.93 8.38 -0.36
N LYS A 250 -13.71 7.90 -0.09
CA LYS A 250 -13.33 6.49 -0.26
C LYS A 250 -14.37 5.53 0.33
N ILE A 251 -14.71 4.49 -0.44
CA ILE A 251 -15.63 3.42 -0.03
C ILE A 251 -15.29 2.92 1.38
N GLY A 252 -16.29 2.85 2.25
CA GLY A 252 -16.15 2.61 3.69
C GLY A 252 -16.47 3.85 4.54
N THR A 253 -16.37 5.06 3.97
CA THR A 253 -16.62 6.31 4.70
C THR A 253 -18.07 6.45 5.15
N TYR A 254 -19.04 6.11 4.30
CA TYR A 254 -20.45 6.07 4.69
C TYR A 254 -20.66 5.11 5.87
N GLY A 255 -20.08 3.90 5.80
CA GLY A 255 -20.15 2.92 6.89
C GLY A 255 -19.60 3.46 8.20
N LEU A 256 -18.46 4.15 8.17
CA LEU A 256 -17.89 4.82 9.34
C LEU A 256 -18.80 5.92 9.89
N SER A 257 -19.45 6.71 9.02
CA SER A 257 -20.38 7.76 9.45
C SER A 257 -21.57 7.19 10.22
N VAL A 258 -22.09 6.03 9.79
CA VAL A 258 -23.18 5.32 10.47
C VAL A 258 -22.72 4.78 11.82
N LEU A 259 -21.52 4.18 11.88
CA LEU A 259 -20.94 3.68 13.13
C LEU A 259 -20.69 4.81 14.13
N ALA A 260 -20.11 5.92 13.68
CA ALA A 260 -19.85 7.08 14.52
C ALA A 260 -21.15 7.62 15.13
N LYS A 261 -22.20 7.79 14.32
CA LYS A 261 -23.54 8.19 14.79
C LYS A 261 -24.11 7.21 15.81
N ALA A 262 -24.03 5.90 15.55
CA ALA A 262 -24.53 4.87 16.46
C ALA A 262 -23.80 4.84 17.81
N HIS A 263 -22.52 5.24 17.84
CA HIS A 263 -21.69 5.30 19.04
C HIS A 263 -21.62 6.70 19.68
N ASN A 264 -22.34 7.69 19.14
CA ASN A 264 -22.27 9.10 19.55
C ASN A 264 -20.85 9.69 19.50
N ILE A 265 -20.08 9.31 18.48
CA ILE A 265 -18.75 9.82 18.20
C ILE A 265 -18.87 10.90 17.12
N PRO A 266 -18.28 12.10 17.29
CA PRO A 266 -18.30 13.12 16.25
C PRO A 266 -17.56 12.66 15.00
N PHE A 267 -18.18 12.92 13.84
CA PHE A 267 -17.66 12.56 12.53
C PHE A 267 -17.35 13.84 11.74
N TYR A 268 -16.08 14.05 11.43
CA TYR A 268 -15.58 15.23 10.75
C TYR A 268 -15.10 14.91 9.34
N VAL A 269 -15.31 15.84 8.42
CA VAL A 269 -14.75 15.80 7.06
C VAL A 269 -13.89 17.03 6.85
N ALA A 270 -12.61 16.84 6.50
CA ALA A 270 -11.67 17.91 6.19
C ALA A 270 -11.40 17.98 4.69
N ALA A 271 -11.80 19.05 4.04
CA ALA A 271 -11.62 19.25 2.61
C ALA A 271 -11.56 20.75 2.25
N PRO A 272 -10.72 21.15 1.27
CA PRO A 272 -10.64 22.54 0.84
C PRO A 272 -11.90 22.96 0.08
N SER A 273 -12.16 24.26 -0.03
CA SER A 273 -13.31 24.79 -0.78
C SER A 273 -13.34 24.35 -2.25
N SER A 274 -12.19 24.05 -2.85
CA SER A 274 -12.08 23.50 -4.22
C SER A 274 -12.67 22.09 -4.39
N THR A 275 -12.97 21.38 -3.29
CA THR A 275 -13.63 20.05 -3.29
C THR A 275 -15.15 20.17 -3.33
N PHE A 276 -15.71 21.36 -3.08
CA PHE A 276 -17.16 21.58 -3.11
C PHE A 276 -17.64 21.78 -4.54
N ASP A 277 -18.58 20.93 -4.95
CA ASP A 277 -19.29 21.03 -6.22
C ASP A 277 -20.64 21.71 -5.96
N MET A 278 -20.63 23.04 -5.97
CA MET A 278 -21.82 23.86 -5.71
C MET A 278 -22.89 23.75 -6.81
N THR A 279 -22.61 23.02 -7.90
CA THR A 279 -23.57 22.75 -8.98
C THR A 279 -24.46 21.55 -8.66
N LEU A 280 -24.07 20.71 -7.70
CA LEU A 280 -24.84 19.55 -7.25
C LEU A 280 -25.65 19.89 -5.99
N GLU A 281 -26.96 19.66 -6.04
CA GLU A 281 -27.85 19.93 -4.89
C GLU A 281 -27.61 18.97 -3.72
N SER A 282 -27.39 17.68 -4.02
CA SER A 282 -27.17 16.62 -3.03
C SER A 282 -26.14 15.59 -3.49
N GLY A 283 -25.75 14.72 -2.56
CA GLY A 283 -24.82 13.62 -2.82
C GLY A 283 -25.34 12.57 -3.79
N ASP A 284 -26.65 12.46 -3.98
CA ASP A 284 -27.28 11.49 -4.92
C ASP A 284 -26.89 11.76 -6.37
N SER A 285 -26.50 12.99 -6.69
CA SER A 285 -26.06 13.40 -8.03
C SER A 285 -24.57 13.16 -8.26
N ILE A 286 -23.82 12.66 -7.26
CA ILE A 286 -22.39 12.40 -7.40
C ILE A 286 -22.19 11.06 -8.13
N PRO A 287 -21.53 11.05 -9.30
CA PRO A 287 -21.25 9.81 -10.01
C PRO A 287 -20.23 8.95 -9.27
N ILE A 288 -20.55 7.69 -9.01
CA ILE A 288 -19.67 6.74 -8.31
C ILE A 288 -18.88 5.88 -9.30
N GLU A 289 -17.55 6.02 -9.27
CA GLU A 289 -16.61 5.23 -10.07
C GLU A 289 -16.69 3.73 -9.72
N GLN A 290 -16.96 2.88 -10.70
CA GLN A 290 -16.84 1.42 -10.58
C GLN A 290 -15.48 0.96 -11.09
N ARG A 291 -14.73 0.22 -10.27
CA ARG A 291 -13.36 -0.20 -10.58
C ARG A 291 -13.26 -1.68 -10.91
N LYS A 292 -12.12 -2.06 -11.49
CA LYS A 292 -11.87 -3.43 -11.96
C LYS A 292 -11.91 -4.42 -10.80
N SER A 293 -12.46 -5.61 -11.05
CA SER A 293 -12.55 -6.72 -10.08
C SER A 293 -11.21 -7.13 -9.48
N ILE A 294 -10.13 -6.97 -10.25
CA ILE A 294 -8.77 -7.38 -9.88
C ILE A 294 -8.29 -6.74 -8.56
N GLU A 295 -8.77 -5.54 -8.22
CA GLU A 295 -8.40 -4.88 -6.95
C GLU A 295 -8.92 -5.66 -5.72
N ILE A 296 -10.09 -6.29 -5.87
CA ILE A 296 -10.69 -7.14 -4.85
C ILE A 296 -10.10 -8.55 -4.92
N THR A 297 -10.08 -9.15 -6.11
CA THR A 297 -9.72 -10.57 -6.28
C THR A 297 -8.23 -10.84 -6.13
N ASN A 298 -7.37 -9.83 -6.26
CA ASN A 298 -5.92 -9.97 -6.20
C ASN A 298 -5.29 -9.06 -5.14
N GLY A 299 -5.79 -9.14 -3.90
CA GLY A 299 -5.23 -8.42 -2.77
C GLY A 299 -3.74 -8.74 -2.56
N PHE A 300 -2.95 -7.74 -2.19
CA PHE A 300 -1.50 -7.91 -1.94
C PHE A 300 -0.71 -8.48 -3.13
N GLY A 301 -1.18 -8.26 -4.36
CA GLY A 301 -0.57 -8.81 -5.59
C GLY A 301 -0.73 -10.32 -5.74
N LYS A 302 -1.58 -10.95 -4.91
CA LYS A 302 -1.85 -12.39 -4.94
C LYS A 302 -3.34 -12.61 -5.09
N GLN A 303 -3.72 -13.66 -5.81
CA GLN A 303 -5.12 -14.04 -5.92
C GLN A 303 -5.66 -14.44 -4.53
N THR A 304 -6.73 -13.76 -4.12
CA THR A 304 -7.44 -13.93 -2.84
C THR A 304 -8.90 -14.33 -3.02
N ALA A 305 -9.38 -14.45 -4.25
CA ALA A 305 -10.71 -14.94 -4.60
C ALA A 305 -10.65 -15.93 -5.77
N PRO A 306 -11.65 -16.83 -5.94
CA PRO A 306 -11.72 -17.74 -7.08
C PRO A 306 -11.71 -17.02 -8.43
N ASP A 307 -11.22 -17.70 -9.47
CA ASP A 307 -11.28 -17.18 -10.83
C ASP A 307 -12.72 -16.89 -11.26
N ASN A 308 -12.91 -15.80 -12.00
CA ASN A 308 -14.18 -15.37 -12.57
C ASN A 308 -15.30 -15.08 -11.54
N CYS A 309 -14.99 -14.91 -10.25
CA CYS A 309 -16.00 -14.48 -9.29
C CYS A 309 -16.49 -13.06 -9.62
N GLN A 310 -17.80 -12.86 -9.64
CA GLN A 310 -18.38 -11.53 -9.82
C GLN A 310 -18.05 -10.65 -8.61
N THR A 311 -17.76 -9.38 -8.86
CA THR A 311 -17.42 -8.40 -7.82
C THR A 311 -18.25 -7.13 -7.98
N TYR A 312 -18.55 -6.49 -6.86
CA TYR A 312 -19.05 -5.12 -6.81
C TYR A 312 -17.96 -4.24 -6.20
N ASN A 313 -17.44 -3.25 -6.94
CA ASN A 313 -16.27 -2.47 -6.55
C ASN A 313 -16.47 -0.96 -6.78
N PRO A 314 -17.42 -0.32 -6.06
CA PRO A 314 -17.49 1.13 -6.01
C PRO A 314 -16.24 1.68 -5.33
N ALA A 315 -15.60 2.68 -5.94
CA ALA A 315 -14.40 3.31 -5.39
C ALA A 315 -14.70 4.32 -4.27
N PHE A 316 -15.95 4.76 -4.18
CA PHE A 316 -16.43 5.81 -3.29
C PHE A 316 -17.83 5.48 -2.78
N ASP A 317 -18.20 6.05 -1.64
CA ASP A 317 -19.56 6.13 -1.12
C ASP A 317 -19.84 7.55 -0.62
N VAL A 318 -21.11 7.84 -0.29
CA VAL A 318 -21.56 9.18 0.11
C VAL A 318 -21.98 9.15 1.58
N ALA A 319 -21.30 9.91 2.41
CA ALA A 319 -21.72 10.19 3.78
C ALA A 319 -22.72 11.35 3.77
N PRO A 320 -23.96 11.15 4.27
CA PRO A 320 -24.96 12.21 4.27
C PRO A 320 -24.62 13.30 5.30
N ALA A 321 -24.95 14.55 5.00
CA ALA A 321 -24.69 15.71 5.85
C ALA A 321 -25.19 15.52 7.30
N GLU A 322 -26.31 14.83 7.49
CA GLU A 322 -26.88 14.52 8.81
C GLU A 322 -26.03 13.61 9.70
N ASN A 323 -25.05 12.90 9.13
CA ASN A 323 -24.09 12.10 9.89
C ASN A 323 -22.79 12.87 10.16
N ILE A 324 -22.59 14.02 9.52
CA ILE A 324 -21.36 14.80 9.60
C ILE A 324 -21.54 15.89 10.66
N THR A 325 -20.70 15.85 11.70
CA THR A 325 -20.71 16.82 12.79
C THR A 325 -20.23 18.19 12.32
N ALA A 326 -19.15 18.24 11.53
CA ALA A 326 -18.65 19.48 10.94
C ALA A 326 -17.82 19.21 9.68
N LEU A 327 -17.81 20.19 8.76
CA LEU A 327 -16.86 20.26 7.65
C LEU A 327 -15.73 21.24 8.01
N ILE A 328 -14.48 20.79 7.90
CA ILE A 328 -13.29 21.60 8.18
C ILE A 328 -12.69 22.05 6.85
N THR A 329 -12.66 23.36 6.62
CA THR A 329 -12.14 23.97 5.39
C THR A 329 -11.01 24.95 5.70
N GLU A 330 -10.31 25.43 4.68
CA GLU A 330 -9.33 26.52 4.83
C GLU A 330 -9.98 27.86 5.22
N LYS A 331 -11.31 27.99 5.06
CA LYS A 331 -12.10 29.18 5.38
C LYS A 331 -12.75 29.11 6.77
N GLY A 332 -12.54 28.01 7.49
CA GLY A 332 -13.10 27.76 8.80
C GLY A 332 -13.94 26.49 8.87
N VAL A 333 -14.60 26.31 10.02
CA VAL A 333 -15.44 25.15 10.33
C VAL A 333 -16.91 25.44 10.01
N ILE A 334 -17.56 24.55 9.26
CA ILE A 334 -18.99 24.59 8.94
C ILE A 334 -19.72 23.65 9.90
N GLN A 335 -20.43 24.22 10.87
CA GLN A 335 -21.22 23.50 11.86
C GLN A 335 -22.43 24.35 12.33
N PRO A 336 -23.67 23.84 12.31
CA PRO A 336 -24.09 22.55 11.73
C PRO A 336 -23.89 22.52 10.20
N VAL A 337 -23.80 21.31 9.64
CA VAL A 337 -23.65 21.11 8.19
C VAL A 337 -25.02 21.31 7.51
N THR A 338 -25.22 22.49 6.94
CA THR A 338 -26.42 22.86 6.19
C THR A 338 -26.05 23.64 4.93
N THR A 339 -26.91 23.61 3.92
CA THR A 339 -26.72 24.38 2.67
C THR A 339 -26.46 25.87 2.93
N GLU A 340 -27.15 26.45 3.91
CA GLU A 340 -26.97 27.86 4.30
C GLU A 340 -25.57 28.11 4.86
N ASN A 341 -25.11 27.29 5.80
CA ASN A 341 -23.79 27.44 6.41
C ASN A 341 -22.66 27.15 5.42
N VAL A 342 -22.83 26.18 4.52
CA VAL A 342 -21.90 25.91 3.41
C VAL A 342 -21.77 27.17 2.54
N LYS A 343 -22.89 27.73 2.06
CA LYS A 343 -22.88 28.95 1.24
C LYS A 343 -22.27 30.14 1.99
N LYS A 344 -22.59 30.31 3.26
CA LYS A 344 -22.07 31.38 4.11
C LYS A 344 -20.55 31.31 4.21
N VAL A 345 -19.99 30.18 4.63
CA VAL A 345 -18.54 30.06 4.85
C VAL A 345 -17.77 30.14 3.53
N LEU A 346 -18.28 29.51 2.46
CA LEU A 346 -17.60 29.53 1.16
C LEU A 346 -17.72 30.88 0.44
N GLY A 347 -18.85 31.57 0.58
CA GLY A 347 -19.18 32.85 -0.08
C GLY A 347 -18.69 34.11 0.64
N SER A 348 -18.32 34.02 1.92
CA SER A 348 -17.83 35.17 2.72
C SER A 348 -16.48 35.75 2.22
N ALA A 349 -15.85 35.13 1.22
CA ALA A 349 -14.60 35.58 0.60
C ALA A 349 -14.76 36.72 -0.45
N VAL A 350 -15.98 37.24 -0.69
CA VAL A 350 -16.21 38.34 -1.65
C VAL A 350 -16.28 39.72 -0.97
N ASN A 351 -16.43 39.81 0.35
CA ASN A 351 -16.73 41.08 1.04
C ASN A 351 -15.70 41.53 2.09
N SER A 352 -14.40 41.30 1.88
CA SER A 352 -13.35 41.91 2.73
C SER A 352 -12.49 42.94 1.99
N SER A 353 -13.09 43.68 1.05
CA SER A 353 -12.48 44.86 0.45
C SER A 353 -13.54 45.91 0.06
N THR A 354 -14.27 46.44 1.05
CA THR A 354 -14.83 47.80 0.99
C THR A 354 -15.17 48.24 2.40
N SER A 355 -14.37 49.16 2.94
CA SER A 355 -14.67 49.95 4.11
C SER A 355 -15.79 50.96 3.81
N GLU A 356 -16.66 51.13 4.81
CA GLU A 356 -17.33 52.36 5.22
C GLU A 356 -18.09 53.19 4.17
N THR A 357 -19.40 53.27 4.34
CA THR A 357 -20.09 54.54 4.68
C THR A 357 -21.56 54.26 5.03
N ALA A 358 -22.03 54.92 6.10
CA ALA A 358 -23.35 55.53 6.33
C ALA A 358 -24.59 54.86 5.69
N SER A 359 -25.77 54.71 6.29
CA SER A 359 -26.43 55.24 7.48
C SER A 359 -27.93 55.04 7.18
N ASP A 360 -28.70 54.85 8.24
CA ASP A 360 -30.07 55.35 8.36
C ASP A 360 -31.25 54.51 7.84
N SER A 361 -32.29 54.75 8.62
CA SER A 361 -33.58 54.15 8.92
C SER A 361 -34.61 53.97 7.81
N GLY A 362 -35.57 53.09 8.10
CA GLY A 362 -36.85 52.92 7.40
C GLY A 362 -37.36 51.49 7.55
N ALA A 363 -38.04 51.14 8.65
CA ALA A 363 -39.48 51.27 8.87
C ALA A 363 -40.35 50.27 8.06
N SER A 364 -41.35 49.73 8.77
CA SER A 364 -42.58 49.11 8.25
C SER A 364 -42.45 47.72 7.63
N GLU A 365 -43.34 46.76 7.78
CA GLU A 365 -44.44 46.39 8.70
C GLU A 365 -45.08 45.19 7.97
N ARG A 366 -45.55 44.19 8.71
CA ARG A 366 -46.69 43.31 8.38
C ARG A 366 -46.67 42.53 7.04
N ASN A 367 -46.78 41.20 7.12
CA ASN A 367 -48.10 40.57 7.23
C ASN A 367 -48.04 39.05 7.38
N GLU A 368 -49.03 38.59 8.12
CA GLU A 368 -49.41 37.22 8.46
C GLU A 368 -49.92 36.38 7.28
N SER A 369 -50.13 35.09 7.62
CA SER A 369 -51.00 34.08 7.00
C SER A 369 -50.35 33.24 5.90
N ASN A 370 -50.56 31.93 5.79
CA ASN A 370 -51.59 31.08 6.40
C ASN A 370 -51.19 29.60 6.33
N GLN A 371 -51.72 28.82 7.27
CA GLN A 371 -51.68 27.34 7.34
C GLN A 371 -52.41 26.67 6.17
N LYS A 372 -51.98 25.43 5.85
CA LYS A 372 -52.78 24.18 5.67
C LYS A 372 -51.85 23.07 5.14
N THR A 373 -51.44 22.06 5.92
CA THR A 373 -52.08 20.74 6.12
C THR A 373 -52.73 20.12 4.89
N GLU A 374 -52.21 18.96 4.45
CA GLU A 374 -53.02 17.76 4.19
C GLU A 374 -52.16 16.49 4.16
N ASP A 375 -52.54 15.53 5.00
CA ASP A 375 -52.16 14.12 4.99
C ASP A 375 -52.95 13.37 3.90
N ALA A 376 -52.35 12.33 3.32
CA ALA A 376 -53.11 11.18 2.82
C ALA A 376 -52.27 9.88 2.87
N LYS A 377 -52.84 8.88 3.55
CA LYS A 377 -52.42 7.48 3.65
C LYS A 377 -53.00 6.63 2.51
N GLU A 378 -52.50 5.39 2.45
CA GLU A 378 -53.15 4.10 2.10
C GLU A 378 -52.62 3.40 0.82
N THR A 379 -51.83 2.30 0.97
CA THR A 379 -52.16 0.84 0.98
C THR A 379 -52.04 0.22 -0.44
N THR A 380 -51.66 -1.04 -0.74
CA THR A 380 -51.47 -2.33 -0.04
C THR A 380 -50.74 -3.32 -0.98
N GLU A 381 -50.11 -4.38 -0.41
CA GLU A 381 -49.95 -5.79 -0.88
C GLU A 381 -49.44 -6.11 -2.31
N GLY A 382 -48.61 -7.12 -2.59
CA GLY A 382 -48.14 -8.32 -1.89
C GLY A 382 -47.90 -9.44 -2.94
N LYS A 383 -46.81 -10.22 -2.84
CA LYS A 383 -46.73 -11.60 -3.36
C LYS A 383 -45.51 -12.36 -2.83
N THR A 384 -45.81 -13.48 -2.19
CA THR A 384 -44.94 -14.52 -1.65
C THR A 384 -44.70 -15.63 -2.68
N THR A 385 -43.54 -16.30 -2.63
CA THR A 385 -43.43 -17.74 -2.91
C THR A 385 -42.36 -18.38 -2.02
N ASN A 386 -42.68 -19.59 -1.56
CA ASN A 386 -42.00 -20.41 -0.56
C ASN A 386 -40.87 -21.28 -1.15
N GLY A 387 -39.84 -21.51 -0.33
CA GLY A 387 -39.39 -22.87 0.06
C GLY A 387 -38.17 -23.47 -0.64
N LYS A 388 -37.07 -23.64 0.11
CA LYS A 388 -36.59 -24.95 0.60
C LYS A 388 -35.28 -24.86 1.41
N ASN A 389 -35.38 -25.37 2.64
CA ASN A 389 -34.44 -26.14 3.46
C ASN A 389 -33.03 -25.66 3.82
N ILE A 390 -32.80 -25.72 5.13
CA ILE A 390 -31.56 -25.55 5.89
C ILE A 390 -30.88 -26.93 6.07
N GLY A 391 -29.62 -27.03 5.63
CA GLY A 391 -28.49 -27.82 6.17
C GLY A 391 -28.55 -29.36 6.31
N PRO A 392 -27.41 -30.08 6.49
CA PRO A 392 -26.04 -29.60 6.68
C PRO A 392 -24.91 -30.35 5.91
N LEU A 393 -23.70 -29.78 6.01
CA LEU A 393 -22.40 -30.48 5.94
C LEU A 393 -22.44 -31.84 6.65
N LEU A 394 -22.02 -32.92 5.97
CA LEU A 394 -21.08 -33.95 6.45
C LEU A 394 -20.91 -35.07 5.37
N LEU A 395 -19.66 -35.50 5.15
CA LEU A 395 -19.16 -36.55 4.23
C LEU A 395 -19.15 -36.17 2.73
N ALA A 396 -18.06 -35.70 2.12
CA ALA A 396 -16.71 -36.28 1.98
C ALA A 396 -16.64 -37.64 1.25
N CYS A 397 -15.93 -37.60 0.12
CA CYS A 397 -15.21 -38.68 -0.57
C CYS A 397 -16.01 -39.79 -1.27
N GLN A 398 -16.05 -39.74 -2.61
CA GLN A 398 -15.52 -40.80 -3.50
C GLN A 398 -15.76 -40.45 -4.97
N ARG A 399 -14.69 -40.56 -5.80
CA ARG A 399 -14.69 -40.76 -7.28
C ARG A 399 -15.16 -39.55 -8.12
N ASN A 400 -14.52 -39.08 -9.20
CA ASN A 400 -13.53 -39.59 -10.16
C ASN A 400 -12.92 -38.35 -10.87
N THR A 401 -11.59 -38.16 -10.93
CA THR A 401 -10.70 -38.53 -12.05
C THR A 401 -11.14 -38.09 -13.46
N PHE A 402 -10.46 -37.08 -14.02
CA PHE A 402 -10.21 -36.97 -15.47
C PHE A 402 -8.85 -36.27 -15.70
N TRP A 403 -7.79 -37.06 -15.67
CA TRP A 403 -6.50 -36.79 -16.34
C TRP A 403 -6.09 -38.11 -17.01
N GLN A 404 -6.27 -38.18 -18.32
CA GLN A 404 -5.64 -39.09 -19.28
C GLN A 404 -5.60 -38.28 -20.58
N ALA A 405 -4.53 -38.16 -21.34
CA ALA A 405 -3.20 -38.76 -21.30
C ALA A 405 -2.26 -37.86 -22.11
N ASN A 406 -0.95 -37.90 -21.81
CA ASN A 406 0.14 -38.01 -22.79
C ASN A 406 1.49 -37.80 -22.09
N GLY A 407 2.24 -38.90 -21.88
CA GLY A 407 3.70 -38.84 -21.68
C GLY A 407 4.27 -39.56 -20.45
N ASP A 408 4.13 -40.89 -20.39
CA ASP A 408 4.67 -41.76 -19.33
C ASP A 408 6.22 -41.91 -19.27
N GLN A 409 6.99 -40.98 -19.86
CA GLN A 409 8.46 -40.92 -19.67
C GLN A 409 8.96 -39.61 -19.05
N LEU A 410 8.14 -38.54 -19.03
CA LEU A 410 8.55 -37.22 -18.52
C LEU A 410 8.32 -37.04 -17.00
N THR A 411 7.37 -37.79 -16.43
CA THR A 411 7.03 -37.73 -14.99
C THR A 411 8.02 -38.50 -14.12
N SER A 412 8.53 -39.64 -14.59
CA SER A 412 9.55 -40.45 -13.89
C SER A 412 10.87 -39.70 -13.68
N THR A 413 11.36 -39.01 -14.72
CA THR A 413 12.65 -38.32 -14.70
C THR A 413 12.59 -37.03 -13.86
N ALA A 414 11.49 -36.29 -13.92
CA ALA A 414 11.29 -35.08 -13.10
C ALA A 414 11.14 -35.41 -11.60
N ILE A 415 10.42 -36.47 -11.25
CA ILE A 415 10.26 -36.92 -9.85
C ILE A 415 11.59 -37.44 -9.29
N THR A 416 12.42 -38.09 -10.11
CA THR A 416 13.73 -38.60 -9.67
C THR A 416 14.76 -37.48 -9.50
N ILE A 417 14.73 -36.43 -10.34
CA ILE A 417 15.71 -35.33 -10.30
C ILE A 417 15.35 -34.25 -9.27
N LEU A 418 14.06 -33.98 -9.04
CA LEU A 418 13.59 -32.94 -8.10
C LEU A 418 13.08 -33.50 -6.76
N GLY A 419 12.61 -34.75 -6.71
CA GLY A 419 12.09 -35.37 -5.49
C GLY A 419 13.16 -35.96 -4.58
N ALA A 420 14.26 -36.47 -5.14
CA ALA A 420 15.34 -37.07 -4.37
C ALA A 420 16.00 -36.13 -3.33
N PRO A 421 16.24 -34.83 -3.60
CA PRO A 421 16.79 -33.91 -2.61
C PRO A 421 15.83 -33.64 -1.44
N ILE A 422 14.51 -33.60 -1.70
CA ILE A 422 13.48 -33.33 -0.70
C ILE A 422 13.30 -34.55 0.21
N ILE A 423 13.24 -35.75 -0.39
CA ILE A 423 13.16 -37.02 0.36
C ILE A 423 14.43 -37.23 1.18
N LEU A 424 15.61 -36.92 0.63
CA LEU A 424 16.86 -36.99 1.36
C LEU A 424 16.93 -35.96 2.51
N ALA A 425 16.41 -34.74 2.32
CA ALA A 425 16.31 -33.74 3.39
C ALA A 425 15.38 -34.18 4.53
N LEU A 426 14.26 -34.82 4.20
CA LEU A 426 13.33 -35.40 5.18
C LEU A 426 13.93 -36.62 5.90
N MET A 427 14.66 -37.47 5.18
CA MET A 427 15.38 -38.60 5.79
C MET A 427 16.53 -38.15 6.69
N VAL A 428 17.29 -37.12 6.30
CA VAL A 428 18.40 -36.57 7.10
C VAL A 428 17.89 -35.83 8.33
N SER A 429 16.77 -35.11 8.24
CA SER A 429 16.13 -34.50 9.41
C SER A 429 15.57 -35.54 10.38
N GLY A 430 14.99 -36.63 9.88
CA GLY A 430 14.62 -37.80 10.68
C GLY A 430 15.82 -38.52 11.31
N LEU A 431 16.91 -38.68 10.55
CA LEU A 431 18.15 -39.29 11.06
C LEU A 431 18.79 -38.42 12.15
N CYS A 432 18.86 -37.10 11.97
CA CYS A 432 19.34 -36.18 12.99
C CYS A 432 18.51 -36.28 14.27
N ALA A 433 17.18 -36.32 14.18
CA ALA A 433 16.33 -36.51 15.36
C ALA A 433 16.62 -37.83 16.11
N SER A 434 16.93 -38.90 15.38
CA SER A 434 17.25 -40.22 15.95
C SER A 434 18.68 -40.34 16.50
N VAL A 435 19.67 -39.74 15.82
CA VAL A 435 21.10 -39.80 16.21
C VAL A 435 21.39 -38.91 17.41
N PHE A 436 20.64 -37.81 17.58
CA PHE A 436 20.76 -36.94 18.75
C PHE A 436 19.94 -37.41 19.96
N GLY A 437 19.29 -38.57 19.88
CA GLY A 437 18.65 -39.23 21.03
C GLY A 437 17.78 -38.27 21.84
N LEU A 438 16.83 -37.61 21.18
CA LEU A 438 15.88 -36.71 21.84
C LEU A 438 14.82 -37.52 22.62
N GLU A 439 15.27 -38.32 23.58
CA GLU A 439 14.46 -38.71 24.72
C GLU A 439 14.59 -37.62 25.79
N LYS A 440 13.43 -37.06 26.16
CA LYS A 440 13.16 -36.09 27.23
C LYS A 440 14.13 -36.29 28.42
N PRO A 441 15.23 -35.50 28.60
CA PRO A 441 15.13 -34.15 29.18
C PRO A 441 16.36 -33.24 28.86
N LEU A 442 16.31 -32.41 27.81
CA LEU A 442 17.35 -31.38 27.56
C LEU A 442 16.78 -30.02 27.12
N TYR A 443 15.53 -29.73 27.48
CA TYR A 443 14.84 -28.51 27.06
C TYR A 443 15.28 -27.23 27.80
N ASN A 444 16.03 -27.33 28.91
CA ASN A 444 16.36 -26.17 29.76
C ASN A 444 17.83 -25.72 29.72
N ASN A 445 18.64 -26.15 28.75
CA ASN A 445 20.02 -25.66 28.62
C ASN A 445 20.20 -24.75 27.39
N PRO A 446 20.24 -23.41 27.56
CA PRO A 446 20.37 -22.44 26.46
C PRO A 446 21.70 -22.58 25.67
N ILE A 447 22.73 -23.18 26.26
CA ILE A 447 24.01 -23.44 25.60
C ILE A 447 23.88 -24.57 24.57
N ALA A 448 23.08 -25.61 24.86
CA ALA A 448 22.82 -26.71 23.93
C ALA A 448 22.01 -26.25 22.70
N TRP A 449 21.06 -25.34 22.89
CA TRP A 449 20.29 -24.73 21.81
C TRP A 449 21.16 -23.91 20.86
N THR A 450 22.09 -23.14 21.39
CA THR A 450 22.96 -22.27 20.60
C THR A 450 23.97 -23.09 19.78
N ILE A 451 24.57 -24.13 20.37
CA ILE A 451 25.50 -25.02 19.67
C ILE A 451 24.77 -25.84 18.60
N ASN A 452 23.61 -26.41 18.92
CA ASN A 452 22.81 -27.15 17.95
C ASN A 452 22.29 -26.26 16.83
N GLY A 453 21.91 -25.01 17.12
CA GLY A 453 21.50 -24.03 16.10
C GLY A 453 22.62 -23.69 15.12
N VAL A 454 23.84 -23.43 15.62
CA VAL A 454 24.99 -23.11 14.75
C VAL A 454 25.40 -24.32 13.91
N VAL A 455 25.39 -25.53 14.47
CA VAL A 455 25.66 -26.76 13.72
C VAL A 455 24.58 -27.01 12.67
N PHE A 456 23.30 -26.86 13.03
CA PHE A 456 22.19 -27.04 12.11
C PHE A 456 22.24 -26.05 10.94
N VAL A 457 22.48 -24.77 11.20
CA VAL A 457 22.64 -23.74 10.16
C VAL A 457 23.84 -24.05 9.27
N SER A 458 24.96 -24.51 9.83
CA SER A 458 26.15 -24.87 9.06
C SER A 458 25.90 -26.07 8.14
N PHE A 459 25.19 -27.10 8.62
CA PHE A 459 24.77 -28.24 7.81
C PHE A 459 23.78 -27.83 6.72
N TRP A 460 22.84 -26.93 7.03
CA TRP A 460 21.84 -26.46 6.08
C TRP A 460 22.46 -25.63 4.95
N VAL A 461 23.42 -24.76 5.27
CA VAL A 461 24.18 -23.99 4.28
C VAL A 461 25.00 -24.90 3.36
N VAL A 462 25.71 -25.89 3.92
CA VAL A 462 26.50 -26.84 3.11
C VAL A 462 25.60 -27.71 2.24
N PHE A 463 24.46 -28.17 2.77
CA PHE A 463 23.47 -28.94 2.00
C PHE A 463 22.86 -28.11 0.86
N TRP A 464 22.46 -26.86 1.13
CA TRP A 464 21.95 -25.95 0.12
C TRP A 464 22.98 -25.68 -0.99
N MET A 465 24.26 -25.56 -0.63
CA MET A 465 25.35 -25.41 -1.58
C MET A 465 25.55 -26.67 -2.46
N ILE A 466 25.45 -27.87 -1.89
CA ILE A 466 25.54 -29.14 -2.64
C ILE A 466 24.34 -29.30 -3.57
N ALA A 467 23.13 -29.02 -3.09
CA ALA A 467 21.90 -29.07 -3.86
C ALA A 467 21.94 -28.11 -5.06
N LYS A 468 22.40 -26.87 -4.85
CA LYS A 468 22.57 -25.88 -5.92
C LYS A 468 23.60 -26.33 -6.97
N ARG A 469 24.71 -26.93 -6.53
CA ARG A 469 25.76 -27.47 -7.42
C ARG A 469 25.26 -28.68 -8.23
N GLN A 470 24.50 -29.58 -7.62
CA GLN A 470 23.96 -30.76 -8.29
C GLN A 470 22.84 -30.36 -9.27
N PHE A 471 21.99 -29.41 -8.88
CA PHE A 471 20.97 -28.84 -9.76
C PHE A 471 21.58 -28.20 -11.00
N ALA A 472 22.64 -27.40 -10.84
CA ALA A 472 23.37 -26.80 -11.96
C ALA A 472 24.00 -27.84 -12.90
N ARG A 473 24.58 -28.94 -12.36
CA ARG A 473 25.11 -30.04 -13.18
C ARG A 473 24.02 -30.79 -13.95
N ASN A 474 22.88 -31.05 -13.31
CA ASN A 474 21.77 -31.72 -13.95
C ASN A 474 21.19 -30.85 -15.10
N LEU A 475 21.13 -29.54 -14.91
CA LEU A 475 20.73 -28.59 -15.96
C LEU A 475 21.72 -28.55 -17.13
N LEU A 476 23.03 -28.55 -16.86
CA LEU A 476 24.06 -28.66 -17.89
C LEU A 476 23.97 -29.98 -18.68
N HIS A 477 23.74 -31.10 -17.97
CA HIS A 477 23.59 -32.41 -18.61
C HIS A 477 22.36 -32.48 -19.53
N LEU A 478 21.23 -31.90 -19.09
CA LEU A 478 20.01 -31.80 -19.91
C LEU A 478 20.21 -30.91 -21.15
N HIS A 479 20.98 -29.83 -21.03
CA HIS A 479 21.33 -28.95 -22.14
C HIS A 479 22.23 -29.64 -23.18
N GLU A 480 23.26 -30.38 -22.72
CA GLU A 480 24.16 -31.15 -23.59
C GLU A 480 23.43 -32.27 -24.36
N HIS A 481 22.28 -32.72 -23.86
CA HIS A 481 21.45 -33.76 -24.49
C HIS A 481 20.25 -33.18 -25.26
N GLY A 482 20.26 -31.88 -25.56
CA GLY A 482 19.30 -31.24 -26.48
C GLY A 482 17.89 -31.00 -25.92
N ILE A 483 17.69 -31.17 -24.61
CA ILE A 483 16.38 -30.94 -23.96
C ILE A 483 16.23 -29.45 -23.67
N GLN A 484 15.50 -28.72 -24.53
CA GLN A 484 15.26 -27.29 -24.38
C GLN A 484 14.06 -27.01 -23.46
N TYR A 485 14.32 -26.34 -22.32
CA TYR A 485 13.28 -25.73 -21.48
C TYR A 485 13.15 -24.24 -21.82
N ASN A 486 12.06 -23.86 -22.48
CA ASN A 486 11.71 -22.46 -22.75
C ASN A 486 11.32 -21.74 -21.46
N GLY A 487 12.34 -21.26 -20.74
CA GLY A 487 12.19 -20.53 -19.48
C GLY A 487 13.51 -20.34 -18.72
N LEU A 488 14.57 -21.09 -19.05
CA LEU A 488 15.84 -21.04 -18.30
C LEU A 488 17.03 -20.38 -19.03
N LYS A 489 16.83 -19.80 -20.22
CA LYS A 489 17.94 -19.22 -21.00
C LYS A 489 18.70 -18.11 -20.23
N ILE A 490 17.99 -17.35 -19.39
CA ILE A 490 18.56 -16.31 -18.52
C ILE A 490 19.40 -16.92 -17.37
N ALA A 491 18.96 -18.06 -16.81
CA ALA A 491 19.68 -18.73 -15.73
C ALA A 491 21.01 -19.35 -16.19
N PHE A 492 21.12 -19.78 -17.46
CA PHE A 492 22.35 -20.37 -17.99
C PHE A 492 23.48 -19.35 -18.15
N ASP A 493 23.18 -18.13 -18.59
CA ASP A 493 24.19 -17.08 -18.76
C ASP A 493 24.66 -16.52 -17.41
N GLU A 494 23.78 -16.38 -16.42
CA GLU A 494 24.16 -16.00 -15.04
C GLU A 494 24.98 -17.07 -14.30
N ILE A 495 24.68 -18.35 -14.51
CA ILE A 495 25.44 -19.46 -13.90
C ILE A 495 26.85 -19.57 -14.51
N ARG A 496 27.02 -19.19 -15.78
CA ARG A 496 28.31 -19.21 -16.48
C ARG A 496 29.23 -18.06 -16.02
N GLU A 497 28.66 -16.91 -15.66
CA GLU A 497 29.34 -15.72 -15.13
C GLU A 497 29.78 -15.87 -13.66
N LEU A 498 29.08 -16.68 -12.85
CA LEU A 498 29.44 -16.99 -11.46
C LEU A 498 30.71 -17.86 -11.38
N ARG A 499 31.89 -17.23 -11.51
CA ARG A 499 33.19 -17.87 -11.26
C ARG A 499 33.24 -18.45 -9.84
N ILE A 500 33.14 -19.78 -9.75
CA ILE A 500 33.31 -20.62 -8.54
C ILE A 500 34.54 -20.22 -7.68
N ARG A 501 35.59 -19.66 -8.30
CA ARG A 501 36.82 -19.20 -7.61
C ARG A 501 36.64 -18.03 -6.64
N HIS A 502 35.67 -17.13 -6.89
CA HIS A 502 35.45 -15.99 -5.98
C HIS A 502 34.88 -16.45 -4.63
N PHE A 503 34.11 -17.55 -4.63
CA PHE A 503 33.46 -18.11 -3.45
C PHE A 503 34.41 -18.90 -2.53
N GLU A 504 35.35 -19.67 -3.08
CA GLU A 504 36.40 -20.34 -2.28
C GLU A 504 37.27 -19.30 -1.54
N THR A 505 37.55 -18.16 -2.19
CA THR A 505 38.37 -17.08 -1.64
C THR A 505 37.67 -16.39 -0.46
N VAL A 506 36.36 -16.14 -0.57
CA VAL A 506 35.55 -15.55 0.50
C VAL A 506 35.40 -16.52 1.68
N PHE A 507 35.18 -17.81 1.40
CA PHE A 507 35.05 -18.84 2.43
C PHE A 507 36.36 -19.04 3.22
N HIS A 508 37.50 -19.13 2.53
CA HIS A 508 38.82 -19.20 3.20
C HIS A 508 39.17 -17.93 3.99
N ARG A 509 38.66 -16.76 3.60
CA ARG A 509 38.86 -15.50 4.35
C ARG A 509 38.02 -15.41 5.62
N ILE A 510 36.79 -15.90 5.61
CA ILE A 510 35.83 -15.71 6.72
C ILE A 510 35.94 -16.84 7.77
N LEU A 511 36.28 -18.05 7.34
CA LEU A 511 36.33 -19.23 8.21
C LEU A 511 37.28 -19.09 9.42
N PRO A 512 38.50 -18.51 9.31
CA PRO A 512 39.37 -18.30 10.47
C PRO A 512 38.79 -17.30 11.48
N SER A 513 38.04 -16.30 11.01
CA SER A 513 37.39 -15.29 11.87
C SER A 513 36.21 -15.91 12.64
N LEU A 514 35.42 -16.75 11.98
CA LEU A 514 34.34 -17.51 12.64
C LEU A 514 34.89 -18.49 13.68
N MET A 515 36.00 -19.17 13.38
CA MET A 515 36.67 -20.05 14.36
C MET A 515 37.22 -19.27 15.56
N LYS A 516 37.82 -18.08 15.34
CA LYS A 516 38.29 -17.21 16.44
C LYS A 516 37.15 -16.70 17.32
N ILE A 517 35.99 -16.37 16.74
CA ILE A 517 34.80 -15.95 17.48
C ILE A 517 34.28 -17.11 18.34
N SER A 518 34.22 -18.32 17.77
CA SER A 518 33.85 -19.54 18.50
C SER A 518 34.79 -19.82 19.67
N ASP A 519 36.11 -19.77 19.45
CA ASP A 519 37.13 -20.00 20.48
C ASP A 519 37.14 -18.93 21.59
N LYS A 520 36.88 -17.66 21.23
CA LYS A 520 36.79 -16.55 22.20
C LYS A 520 35.54 -16.70 23.07
N TYR A 521 34.43 -17.14 22.49
CA TYR A 521 33.19 -17.40 23.21
C TYR A 521 33.31 -18.62 24.12
N HIS A 522 33.95 -19.71 23.66
CA HIS A 522 34.20 -20.90 24.47
C HIS A 522 35.16 -20.65 25.63
N ARG A 523 36.22 -19.85 25.46
CA ARG A 523 37.11 -19.46 26.56
C ARG A 523 36.41 -18.62 27.62
N ARG A 524 35.47 -17.77 27.19
CA ARG A 524 34.64 -16.97 28.09
C ARG A 524 33.71 -17.86 28.92
N VAL A 525 33.02 -18.80 28.28
CA VAL A 525 32.16 -19.79 28.94
C VAL A 525 32.95 -20.74 29.84
N ALA A 526 34.16 -21.16 29.46
CA ALA A 526 35.02 -22.03 30.28
C ALA A 526 35.61 -21.31 31.50
N ASN A 527 35.88 -20.01 31.42
CA ASN A 527 36.31 -19.20 32.56
C ASN A 527 35.16 -18.92 33.53
N GLU A 528 33.93 -18.82 33.03
CA GLU A 528 32.71 -18.66 33.83
C GLU A 528 32.26 -19.99 34.48
N ALA A 529 32.57 -21.14 33.87
CA ALA A 529 32.20 -22.48 34.34
C ALA A 529 33.26 -23.16 35.23
N LYS A 530 33.79 -22.48 36.25
CA LYS A 530 34.82 -23.03 37.14
C LYS A 530 34.36 -24.13 38.12
N GLN A 531 33.12 -24.61 38.05
CA GLN A 531 32.66 -25.74 38.86
C GLN A 531 31.54 -26.49 38.11
N THR A 532 31.87 -27.59 37.41
CA THR A 532 31.12 -28.87 37.39
C THR A 532 31.60 -29.78 36.24
N SER A 533 31.32 -31.08 36.37
CA SER A 533 31.68 -32.22 35.49
C SER A 533 31.30 -32.12 34.00
N ALA A 534 30.83 -30.97 33.51
CA ALA A 534 30.45 -30.74 32.11
C ALA A 534 31.66 -30.70 31.15
N THR A 535 32.86 -30.35 31.63
CA THR A 535 34.06 -30.22 30.79
C THR A 535 34.59 -31.57 30.29
N LEU A 536 34.38 -32.66 31.05
CA LEU A 536 34.73 -34.04 30.61
C LEU A 536 33.72 -34.61 29.61
N TYR A 537 32.46 -34.17 29.66
CA TYR A 537 31.39 -34.63 28.77
C TYR A 537 31.52 -34.02 27.36
N LEU A 538 32.01 -32.78 27.27
CA LEU A 538 32.20 -32.05 26.02
C LEU A 538 33.46 -32.48 25.23
N SER A 539 34.53 -32.89 25.91
CA SER A 539 35.75 -33.40 25.24
C SER A 539 35.55 -34.80 24.64
N SER A 540 34.79 -35.65 25.33
CA SER A 540 34.49 -37.03 24.91
C SER A 540 33.57 -37.08 23.68
N ASN A 541 32.57 -36.19 23.60
CA ASN A 541 31.66 -36.10 22.45
C ASN A 541 32.31 -35.47 21.20
N ARG A 542 33.36 -34.63 21.38
CA ARG A 542 34.12 -34.04 20.26
C ARG A 542 34.77 -35.09 19.37
N VAL A 543 35.34 -36.15 19.96
CA VAL A 543 36.05 -37.21 19.24
C VAL A 543 35.07 -38.21 18.58
N VAL A 544 33.94 -38.48 19.23
CA VAL A 544 32.92 -39.41 18.72
C VAL A 544 32.16 -38.81 17.53
N VAL A 545 31.77 -37.53 17.61
CA VAL A 545 31.10 -36.80 16.53
C VAL A 545 32.04 -36.60 15.34
N MET A 546 33.29 -36.20 15.57
CA MET A 546 34.26 -36.02 14.48
C MET A 546 34.60 -37.35 13.79
N LYS A 547 34.70 -38.48 14.52
CA LYS A 547 34.87 -39.82 13.93
C LYS A 547 33.66 -40.29 13.13
N HIS A 548 32.44 -39.96 13.55
CA HIS A 548 31.21 -40.28 12.81
C HIS A 548 31.08 -39.44 11.54
N VAL A 549 31.36 -38.14 11.63
CA VAL A 549 31.39 -37.23 10.48
C VAL A 549 32.42 -37.73 9.45
N LEU A 550 33.65 -38.03 9.86
CA LEU A 550 34.69 -38.54 8.95
C LEU A 550 34.38 -39.94 8.37
N ARG A 551 33.60 -40.78 9.07
CA ARG A 551 33.10 -42.07 8.53
C ARG A 551 31.99 -41.90 7.50
N ILE A 552 31.07 -40.95 7.71
CA ILE A 552 29.99 -40.62 6.76
C ILE A 552 30.59 -39.99 5.48
N PHE A 553 31.68 -39.25 5.59
CA PHE A 553 32.42 -38.69 4.46
C PHE A 553 33.50 -39.62 3.88
N ASN A 554 33.63 -40.87 4.37
CA ASN A 554 34.52 -41.84 3.76
C ASN A 554 33.93 -42.33 2.43
N ARG A 555 34.67 -42.10 1.34
CA ARG A 555 34.29 -42.44 -0.04
C ARG A 555 33.84 -43.90 -0.17
N GLU A 556 34.46 -44.84 0.53
CA GLU A 556 34.09 -46.26 0.49
C GLU A 556 32.72 -46.54 1.16
N HIS A 557 32.37 -45.77 2.20
CA HIS A 557 31.10 -45.93 2.91
C HIS A 557 29.94 -45.38 2.08
N LEU A 558 30.15 -44.21 1.44
CA LEU A 558 29.17 -43.64 0.51
C LEU A 558 28.96 -44.53 -0.72
N VAL A 559 30.02 -45.09 -1.30
CA VAL A 559 29.91 -46.02 -2.44
C VAL A 559 29.13 -47.29 -2.06
N ARG A 560 29.30 -47.85 -0.85
CA ARG A 560 28.48 -48.99 -0.38
C ARG A 560 27.01 -48.64 -0.17
N VAL A 561 26.73 -47.48 0.42
CA VAL A 561 25.34 -47.05 0.68
C VAL A 561 24.62 -46.80 -0.65
N PHE A 562 25.23 -46.09 -1.58
CA PHE A 562 24.66 -45.87 -2.91
C PHE A 562 24.60 -47.15 -3.76
N GLY A 563 25.55 -48.06 -3.61
CA GLY A 563 25.51 -49.39 -4.23
C GLY A 563 24.33 -50.24 -3.75
N THR A 564 24.09 -50.30 -2.44
CA THR A 564 22.96 -51.02 -1.83
C THR A 564 21.61 -50.41 -2.26
N ILE A 565 21.53 -49.08 -2.36
CA ILE A 565 20.33 -48.39 -2.83
C ILE A 565 20.08 -48.69 -4.32
N LYS A 566 21.14 -48.71 -5.15
CA LYS A 566 21.05 -49.07 -6.57
C LYS A 566 20.59 -50.51 -6.78
N GLU A 567 21.11 -51.47 -6.00
CA GLU A 567 20.66 -52.87 -6.04
C GLU A 567 19.19 -53.03 -5.62
N ARG A 568 18.76 -52.34 -4.56
CA ARG A 568 17.36 -52.40 -4.09
C ARG A 568 16.40 -51.75 -5.09
N LEU A 569 16.81 -50.68 -5.75
CA LEU A 569 16.02 -50.05 -6.82
C LEU A 569 15.96 -50.91 -8.09
N HIS A 570 17.05 -51.61 -8.45
CA HIS A 570 17.03 -52.56 -9.56
C HIS A 570 16.13 -53.76 -9.28
N LYS A 571 16.17 -54.30 -8.06
CA LYS A 571 15.30 -55.40 -7.64
C LYS A 571 13.82 -55.00 -7.60
N ALA A 572 13.54 -53.76 -7.20
CA ALA A 572 12.18 -53.20 -7.23
C ALA A 572 11.67 -52.90 -8.66
N HIS A 573 12.56 -52.81 -9.66
CA HIS A 573 12.19 -52.67 -11.08
C HIS A 573 11.98 -54.02 -11.78
N SER A 574 12.69 -55.09 -11.38
CA SER A 574 12.47 -56.43 -11.96
C SER A 574 11.19 -57.12 -11.49
N ASP A 575 10.61 -56.67 -10.37
CA ASP A 575 9.34 -57.20 -9.83
C ASP A 575 8.09 -56.46 -10.38
N ARG A 576 8.27 -55.61 -11.40
CA ARG A 576 7.21 -54.94 -12.17
C ARG A 576 7.48 -55.02 -13.68
N ASP A 577 7.42 -56.24 -14.21
CA ASP A 577 6.95 -56.55 -15.57
C ASP A 577 5.65 -57.35 -15.45
#